data_AF-A0A6A8QB60-F1
#
_entry.id   AF-A0A6A8QB60-F1
#
_cell.length_a   1.000
_cell.length_b   1.000
_cell.length_c   1.000
_cell.angle_alpha   90.00
_cell.angle_beta   90.00
_cell.angle_gamma   90.00
#
_symmetry.space_group_name_H-M   'P 1'
#
loop_
_entity.id
_entity.type
_entity.pdbx_description
1 polymer ?
#
loop_
_entity_poly.entity_id
_entity_poly.type
_entity_poly.pdbx_seq_one_letter_code
_entity_poly.pdbx_strand_id
1 'polypeptide(L)'
;MKERSKKRLANSFIFVAAIFVGVILNEVYIDFKEPFDKSYGYAIADSTYLVSVYLGCSTCVYSNTEEVISSSKTIIDKVKSITDSLGISYLSIGVSRDKNLNEGINHLLKVNKFNEISTGNDWHSVLLNHYIWDKGLVSSATPQLFFIKRRYSVDTTGSRRSIGKISDEEVISVLYGSEGIENGINSVDRIIEKFQSY
;
A
#
# COMPACT_ATOMS: atom_id res chain seq x y z
N MET A 1 -58.84 -19.31 -17.63
CA MET A 1 -57.55 -20.02 -17.91
C MET A 1 -56.41 -19.07 -18.34
N LYS A 2 -56.66 -18.07 -19.21
CA LYS A 2 -55.63 -17.11 -19.68
C LYS A 2 -54.95 -16.29 -18.56
N GLU A 3 -55.64 -16.01 -17.46
CA GLU A 3 -55.13 -15.16 -16.37
C GLU A 3 -54.08 -15.86 -15.49
N ARG A 4 -54.17 -17.20 -15.33
CA ARG A 4 -53.16 -17.99 -14.61
C ARG A 4 -51.83 -18.10 -15.37
N SER A 5 -51.86 -17.99 -16.71
CA SER A 5 -50.66 -18.03 -17.55
C SER A 5 -49.81 -16.77 -17.40
N LYS A 6 -50.45 -15.59 -17.36
CA LYS A 6 -49.74 -14.30 -17.19
C LYS A 6 -49.02 -14.19 -15.84
N LYS A 7 -49.62 -14.70 -14.75
CA LYS A 7 -48.97 -14.72 -13.43
C LYS A 7 -47.74 -15.65 -13.36
N ARG A 8 -47.75 -16.76 -14.10
CA ARG A 8 -46.58 -17.66 -14.17
C ARG A 8 -45.41 -17.02 -14.91
N LEU A 9 -45.68 -16.34 -16.03
CA LEU A 9 -44.66 -15.61 -16.79
C LEU A 9 -44.02 -14.47 -15.97
N ALA A 10 -44.83 -13.69 -15.24
CA ALA A 10 -44.32 -12.60 -14.41
C ALA A 10 -43.39 -13.11 -13.28
N ASN A 11 -43.76 -14.22 -12.63
CA ASN A 11 -42.95 -14.80 -11.56
C ASN A 11 -41.63 -15.40 -12.09
N SER A 12 -41.62 -15.96 -13.30
CA SER A 12 -40.38 -16.44 -13.93
C SER A 12 -39.39 -15.32 -14.23
N PHE A 13 -39.88 -14.15 -14.68
CA PHE A 13 -39.01 -12.99 -14.94
C PHE A 13 -38.37 -12.43 -13.67
N ILE A 14 -39.13 -12.35 -12.57
CA ILE A 14 -38.60 -11.88 -11.28
C ILE A 14 -37.50 -12.81 -10.77
N PHE A 15 -37.68 -14.13 -10.93
CA PHE A 15 -36.68 -15.11 -10.49
C PHE A 15 -35.38 -15.04 -11.31
N VAL A 16 -35.47 -14.85 -12.62
CA VAL A 16 -34.28 -14.68 -13.49
C VAL A 16 -33.56 -13.37 -13.18
N ALA A 17 -34.29 -12.27 -12.96
CA ALA A 17 -33.70 -10.99 -12.58
C ALA A 17 -32.98 -11.06 -11.23
N ALA A 18 -33.54 -11.76 -10.24
CA ALA A 18 -32.90 -11.97 -8.93
C ALA A 18 -31.61 -12.80 -9.04
N ILE A 19 -31.58 -13.82 -9.90
CA ILE A 19 -30.35 -14.60 -10.17
C ILE A 19 -29.29 -13.72 -10.83
N PHE A 20 -29.66 -12.90 -11.82
CA PHE A 20 -28.72 -12.01 -12.51
C PHE A 20 -28.14 -10.94 -11.58
N VAL A 21 -28.99 -10.32 -10.73
CA VAL A 21 -28.52 -9.38 -9.70
C VAL A 21 -27.63 -10.10 -8.69
N GLY A 22 -27.97 -11.33 -8.29
CA GLY A 22 -27.12 -12.15 -7.42
C GLY A 22 -25.76 -12.46 -8.03
N VAL A 23 -25.68 -12.80 -9.32
CA VAL A 23 -24.42 -13.09 -10.02
C VAL A 23 -23.59 -11.82 -10.23
N ILE A 24 -24.20 -10.71 -10.67
CA ILE A 24 -23.50 -9.43 -10.83
C ILE A 24 -23.00 -8.92 -9.48
N LEU A 25 -23.83 -8.99 -8.43
CA LEU A 25 -23.38 -8.63 -7.10
C LEU A 25 -22.31 -9.60 -6.60
N ASN A 26 -22.38 -10.89 -6.90
CA ASN A 26 -21.33 -11.83 -6.50
C ASN A 26 -20.03 -11.56 -7.26
N GLU A 27 -20.03 -11.21 -8.54
CA GLU A 27 -18.80 -10.79 -9.25
C GLU A 27 -18.26 -9.45 -8.74
N VAL A 28 -19.13 -8.51 -8.34
CA VAL A 28 -18.71 -7.25 -7.70
C VAL A 28 -18.26 -7.46 -6.25
N TYR A 29 -18.75 -8.50 -5.57
CA TYR A 29 -18.40 -8.86 -4.19
C TYR A 29 -17.24 -9.88 -4.10
N ILE A 30 -16.91 -10.54 -5.22
CA ILE A 30 -15.74 -11.38 -5.42
C ILE A 30 -14.66 -10.53 -6.09
N ASP A 31 -14.05 -9.64 -5.30
CA ASP A 31 -12.58 -9.50 -5.32
C ASP A 31 -12.00 -8.88 -4.03
N PHE A 32 -12.78 -8.88 -2.93
CA PHE A 32 -12.28 -8.53 -1.59
C PHE A 32 -12.16 -9.75 -0.67
N LYS A 33 -12.53 -10.94 -1.14
CA LYS A 33 -12.30 -12.20 -0.42
C LYS A 33 -10.91 -12.74 -0.76
N GLU A 34 -9.96 -12.20 0.00
CA GLU A 34 -8.64 -12.76 0.36
C GLU A 34 -7.46 -12.59 -0.62
N PRO A 35 -6.73 -11.47 -0.49
CA PRO A 35 -5.29 -11.44 -0.73
C PRO A 35 -4.48 -11.45 0.57
N PHE A 36 -5.11 -11.55 1.75
CA PHE A 36 -4.39 -11.72 3.01
C PHE A 36 -4.04 -13.19 3.17
N ASP A 37 -3.01 -13.61 2.44
CA ASP A 37 -2.27 -14.83 2.75
C ASP A 37 -2.02 -14.88 4.27
N LYS A 38 -2.35 -16.00 4.91
CA LYS A 38 -2.08 -16.24 6.34
C LYS A 38 -0.58 -16.16 6.67
N SER A 39 0.28 -16.08 5.64
CA SER A 39 1.71 -15.77 5.76
C SER A 39 2.02 -14.28 6.05
N TYR A 40 1.07 -13.35 5.92
CA TYR A 40 1.20 -11.99 6.45
C TYR A 40 1.09 -12.04 7.99
N GLY A 41 2.12 -12.61 8.60
CA GLY A 41 2.30 -12.64 10.04
C GLY A 41 2.20 -11.21 10.57
N TYR A 42 1.43 -11.04 11.64
CA TYR A 42 1.51 -9.86 12.48
C TYR A 42 2.97 -9.49 12.69
N ALA A 43 3.30 -8.19 12.66
CA ALA A 43 4.64 -7.71 12.96
C ALA A 43 5.15 -8.43 14.21
N ILE A 44 6.20 -9.23 14.03
CA ILE A 44 6.69 -10.10 15.10
C ILE A 44 7.27 -9.17 16.17
N ALA A 45 7.00 -9.46 17.44
CA ALA A 45 7.60 -8.74 18.56
C ALA A 45 9.11 -8.58 18.34
N ASP A 46 9.64 -7.38 18.60
CA ASP A 46 11.08 -7.09 18.57
C ASP A 46 11.76 -7.34 17.21
N SER A 47 10.99 -7.21 16.12
CA SER A 47 11.51 -7.34 14.76
C SER A 47 11.84 -5.98 14.13
N THR A 48 12.86 -6.00 13.27
CA THR A 48 13.29 -4.86 12.46
C THR A 48 12.90 -5.11 11.01
N TYR A 49 12.23 -4.13 10.40
CA TYR A 49 11.81 -4.17 9.01
C TYR A 49 12.55 -3.10 8.20
N LEU A 50 12.92 -3.46 6.97
CA LEU A 50 13.14 -2.48 5.92
C LEU A 50 11.78 -2.11 5.34
N VAL A 51 11.44 -0.82 5.31
CA VAL A 51 10.15 -0.36 4.82
C VAL A 51 10.37 0.61 3.67
N SER A 52 9.80 0.32 2.51
CA SER A 52 9.71 1.28 1.41
C SER A 52 8.42 2.10 1.54
N VAL A 53 8.51 3.42 1.41
CA VAL A 53 7.36 4.31 1.41
C VAL A 53 7.36 5.11 0.11
N TYR A 54 6.32 4.91 -0.70
CA TYR A 54 6.06 5.72 -1.89
C TYR A 54 5.04 6.80 -1.55
N LEU A 55 5.38 8.07 -1.81
CA LEU A 55 4.51 9.23 -1.62
C LEU A 55 4.19 9.85 -2.99
N GLY A 56 2.92 9.78 -3.40
CA GLY A 56 2.45 10.25 -4.70
C GLY A 56 1.17 11.08 -4.65
N CYS A 57 0.66 11.45 -5.83
CA CYS A 57 -0.62 12.14 -5.98
C CYS A 57 -1.14 11.97 -7.41
N SER A 58 -2.42 11.64 -7.57
CA SER A 58 -3.08 11.43 -8.87
C SER A 58 -3.10 12.67 -9.76
N THR A 59 -3.02 13.87 -9.17
CA THR A 59 -3.04 15.15 -9.88
C THR A 59 -1.65 15.75 -10.09
N CYS A 60 -0.59 15.13 -9.56
CA CYS A 60 0.77 15.60 -9.77
C CYS A 60 1.33 15.08 -11.10
N VAL A 61 1.66 15.98 -12.03
CA VAL A 61 2.19 15.64 -13.36
C VAL A 61 3.40 14.71 -13.25
N TYR A 62 4.36 15.05 -12.39
CA TYR A 62 5.58 14.28 -12.17
C TYR A 62 5.35 12.90 -11.55
N SER A 63 4.31 12.73 -10.73
CA SER A 63 3.98 11.41 -10.17
C SER A 63 3.31 10.47 -11.17
N ASN A 64 2.81 10.99 -12.30
CA ASN A 64 2.01 10.21 -13.26
C ASN A 64 2.72 9.95 -14.60
N THR A 65 3.99 10.33 -14.72
CA THR A 65 4.84 9.92 -15.86
C THR A 65 5.09 8.41 -15.81
N GLU A 66 5.16 7.76 -16.98
CA GLU A 66 5.39 6.31 -17.08
C GLU A 66 6.74 5.91 -16.46
N GLU A 67 7.75 6.77 -16.60
CA GLU A 67 9.11 6.58 -16.10
C GLU A 67 9.13 6.52 -14.57
N VAL A 68 8.48 7.46 -13.88
CA VAL A 68 8.37 7.45 -12.41
C VAL A 68 7.61 6.23 -11.90
N ILE A 69 6.49 5.86 -12.53
CA ILE A 69 5.68 4.71 -12.12
C ILE A 69 6.49 3.42 -12.27
N SER A 70 7.08 3.21 -13.46
CA SER A 70 7.87 2.02 -13.76
C SER A 70 9.14 1.95 -12.90
N SER A 71 9.87 3.04 -12.74
CA SER A 71 11.07 3.09 -11.90
C SER A 71 10.76 2.83 -10.43
N SER A 72 9.70 3.43 -9.88
CA SER A 72 9.26 3.17 -8.50
C SER A 72 8.94 1.68 -8.31
N LYS A 73 8.19 1.08 -9.24
CA LYS A 73 7.86 -0.33 -9.23
C LYS A 73 9.12 -1.20 -9.24
N THR A 74 10.03 -0.98 -10.19
CA THR A 74 11.28 -1.73 -10.33
C THR A 74 12.15 -1.63 -9.08
N ILE A 75 12.26 -0.45 -8.46
CA ILE A 75 13.03 -0.27 -7.23
C ILE A 75 12.41 -1.07 -6.08
N ILE A 76 11.09 -0.93 -5.85
CA ILE A 76 10.39 -1.63 -4.76
C ILE A 76 10.48 -3.16 -4.95
N ASP A 77 10.30 -3.64 -6.17
CA ASP A 77 10.36 -5.07 -6.50
C ASP A 77 11.80 -5.62 -6.34
N LYS A 78 12.83 -4.85 -6.74
CA LYS A 78 14.24 -5.23 -6.54
C LYS A 78 14.60 -5.29 -5.05
N VAL A 79 14.21 -4.27 -4.27
CA VAL A 79 14.44 -4.25 -2.81
C VAL A 79 13.77 -5.45 -2.16
N LYS A 80 12.50 -5.72 -2.49
CA LYS A 80 11.77 -6.88 -1.98
C LYS A 80 12.48 -8.19 -2.30
N SER A 81 12.89 -8.39 -3.55
CA SER A 81 13.59 -9.62 -3.96
C SER A 81 14.89 -9.82 -3.20
N ILE A 82 15.65 -8.74 -2.95
CA ILE A 82 16.91 -8.82 -2.19
C ILE A 82 16.62 -9.14 -0.72
N THR A 83 15.66 -8.44 -0.09
CA THR A 83 15.31 -8.70 1.30
C THR A 83 14.80 -10.12 1.52
N ASP A 84 13.99 -10.64 0.60
CA ASP A 84 13.49 -12.02 0.64
C ASP A 84 14.67 -13.01 0.56
N SER A 85 15.65 -12.77 -0.32
CA SER A 85 16.85 -13.62 -0.46
C SER A 85 17.77 -13.60 0.77
N LEU A 86 17.74 -12.51 1.54
CA LEU A 86 18.56 -12.31 2.74
C LEU A 86 17.82 -12.65 4.04
N GLY A 87 16.55 -13.06 3.96
CA GLY A 87 15.72 -13.28 5.15
C GLY A 87 15.44 -12.01 5.95
N ILE A 88 15.55 -10.83 5.32
CA ILE A 88 15.23 -9.54 5.93
C ILE A 88 13.71 -9.33 5.86
N SER A 89 13.12 -8.91 6.97
CA SER A 89 11.69 -8.56 6.99
C SER A 89 11.44 -7.27 6.23
N TYR A 90 10.46 -7.27 5.32
CA TYR A 90 10.18 -6.15 4.42
C TYR A 90 8.70 -5.77 4.38
N LEU A 91 8.42 -4.46 4.34
CA LEU A 91 7.08 -3.90 4.13
C LEU A 91 7.11 -2.78 3.09
N SER A 92 5.99 -2.59 2.41
CA SER A 92 5.78 -1.51 1.46
C SER A 92 4.53 -0.71 1.82
N ILE A 93 4.65 0.62 1.78
CA ILE A 93 3.59 1.55 2.16
C ILE A 93 3.37 2.54 1.02
N GLY A 94 2.12 2.66 0.58
CA GLY A 94 1.70 3.65 -0.39
C GLY A 94 0.99 4.80 0.31
N VAL A 95 1.48 6.02 0.17
CA VAL A 95 0.85 7.23 0.68
C VAL A 95 0.46 8.10 -0.50
N SER A 96 -0.81 8.48 -0.60
CA SER A 96 -1.26 9.47 -1.56
C SER A 96 -1.75 10.73 -0.87
N ARG A 97 -1.39 11.87 -1.43
CA ARG A 97 -1.88 13.19 -1.08
C ARG A 97 -3.23 13.53 -1.75
N ASP A 98 -3.93 12.55 -2.30
CA ASP A 98 -5.22 12.82 -2.94
C ASP A 98 -6.30 13.09 -1.89
N LYS A 99 -7.14 14.11 -2.13
CA LYS A 99 -8.34 14.36 -1.32
C LYS A 99 -9.42 13.31 -1.58
N ASN A 100 -9.53 12.86 -2.83
CA ASN A 100 -10.44 11.79 -3.24
C ASN A 100 -9.81 10.43 -2.97
N LEU A 101 -10.49 9.60 -2.16
CA LEU A 101 -10.02 8.28 -1.78
C LEU A 101 -9.74 7.39 -2.99
N ASN A 102 -10.67 7.31 -3.94
CA ASN A 102 -10.59 6.40 -5.08
C ASN A 102 -9.48 6.81 -6.05
N GLU A 103 -9.31 8.10 -6.29
CA GLU A 103 -8.23 8.61 -7.15
C GLU A 103 -6.85 8.27 -6.57
N GLY A 104 -6.68 8.42 -5.26
CA GLY A 104 -5.42 8.08 -4.60
C GLY A 104 -5.14 6.58 -4.55
N ILE A 105 -6.15 5.75 -4.27
CA ILE A 105 -6.00 4.28 -4.37
C ILE A 105 -5.59 3.90 -5.80
N ASN A 106 -6.32 4.39 -6.81
CA ASN A 106 -6.03 4.08 -8.21
C ASN A 106 -4.64 4.55 -8.63
N HIS A 107 -4.19 5.71 -8.15
CA HIS A 107 -2.82 6.18 -8.39
C HIS A 107 -1.78 5.24 -7.79
N LEU A 108 -1.93 4.86 -6.51
CA LEU A 108 -0.98 3.98 -5.82
C LEU A 108 -0.93 2.57 -6.45
N LEU A 109 -2.06 2.03 -6.87
CA LEU A 109 -2.13 0.70 -7.50
C LEU A 109 -1.42 0.63 -8.86
N LYS A 110 -1.14 1.77 -9.52
CA LYS A 110 -0.28 1.80 -10.71
C LYS A 110 1.18 1.48 -10.39
N VAL A 111 1.62 1.79 -9.16
CA VAL A 111 3.01 1.66 -8.71
C VAL A 111 3.25 0.27 -8.13
N ASN A 112 2.54 -0.10 -7.06
CA ASN A 112 2.68 -1.42 -6.44
C ASN A 112 1.43 -1.86 -5.67
N LYS A 113 1.36 -3.16 -5.32
CA LYS A 113 0.44 -3.72 -4.35
C LYS A 113 1.05 -3.55 -2.95
N PHE A 114 0.84 -2.39 -2.35
CA PHE A 114 1.41 -2.05 -1.05
C PHE A 114 0.79 -2.90 0.08
N ASN A 115 1.58 -3.16 1.13
CA ASN A 115 1.10 -3.81 2.34
C ASN A 115 0.18 -2.89 3.16
N GLU A 116 0.43 -1.58 3.09
CA GLU A 116 -0.39 -0.55 3.71
C GLU A 116 -0.62 0.60 2.72
N ILE A 117 -1.84 1.13 2.69
CA ILE A 117 -2.22 2.28 1.86
C ILE A 117 -2.83 3.36 2.75
N SER A 118 -2.36 4.59 2.60
CA SER A 118 -2.98 5.78 3.20
C SER A 118 -3.27 6.82 2.12
N THR A 119 -4.52 7.25 2.05
CA THR A 119 -4.99 8.25 1.09
C THR A 119 -6.27 8.90 1.60
N GLY A 120 -6.63 10.04 1.03
CA GLY A 120 -7.70 10.90 1.55
C GLY A 120 -7.14 11.98 2.47
N ASN A 121 -7.92 13.03 2.65
CA ASN A 121 -7.59 14.17 3.52
C ASN A 121 -6.34 14.98 3.09
N ASP A 122 -5.87 14.86 1.83
CA ASP A 122 -4.80 15.69 1.26
C ASP A 122 -3.53 15.69 2.15
N TRP A 123 -2.87 16.84 2.33
CA TRP A 123 -1.75 17.04 3.23
C TRP A 123 -2.04 16.77 4.73
N HIS A 124 -3.30 16.50 5.10
CA HIS A 124 -3.69 16.19 6.48
C HIS A 124 -3.93 14.68 6.72
N SER A 125 -3.52 13.81 5.81
CA SER A 125 -3.55 12.37 6.07
C SER A 125 -2.62 12.01 7.24
N VAL A 126 -3.03 11.05 8.07
CA VAL A 126 -2.30 10.70 9.31
C VAL A 126 -0.87 10.26 8.98
N LEU A 127 -0.69 9.38 8.00
CA LEU A 127 0.65 8.90 7.63
C LEU A 127 1.50 10.01 7.00
N LEU A 128 0.89 10.89 6.21
CA LEU A 128 1.63 11.99 5.60
C LEU A 128 2.11 12.97 6.67
N ASN A 129 1.25 13.36 7.61
CA ASN A 129 1.64 14.22 8.74
C ASN A 129 2.75 13.57 9.56
N HIS A 130 2.65 12.27 9.83
CA HIS A 130 3.67 11.52 10.57
C HIS A 130 5.04 11.61 9.90
N TYR A 131 5.14 11.36 8.59
CA TYR A 131 6.43 11.36 7.89
C TYR A 131 6.98 12.77 7.61
N ILE A 132 6.12 13.75 7.30
CA ILE A 132 6.57 15.09 6.89
C ILE A 132 6.74 16.03 8.09
N TRP A 133 5.78 16.07 9.01
CA TRP A 133 5.74 17.08 10.07
C TRP A 133 6.21 16.54 11.42
N ASP A 134 5.69 15.39 11.85
CA ASP A 134 5.97 14.89 13.20
C ASP A 134 7.40 14.38 13.31
N LYS A 135 7.86 13.66 12.29
CA LYS A 135 9.21 13.10 12.25
C LYS A 135 10.18 13.90 11.39
N GLY A 136 9.70 14.78 10.50
CA GLY A 136 10.55 15.54 9.60
C GLY A 136 11.42 14.66 8.68
N LEU A 137 10.96 13.45 8.36
CA LEU A 137 11.76 12.45 7.65
C LEU A 137 11.95 12.80 6.17
N VAL A 138 10.96 13.48 5.59
CA VAL A 138 10.94 13.82 4.17
C VAL A 138 10.32 15.20 3.93
N SER A 139 10.51 15.74 2.73
CA SER A 139 10.00 17.07 2.34
C SER A 139 8.53 17.01 1.95
N SER A 140 7.84 18.16 1.91
CA SER A 140 6.46 18.26 1.41
C SER A 140 6.40 18.28 -0.13
N ALA A 141 6.77 17.18 -0.79
CA ALA A 141 6.82 17.05 -2.25
C ALA A 141 6.24 15.72 -2.77
N THR A 142 5.89 15.66 -4.05
CA THR A 142 5.55 14.41 -4.76
C THR A 142 6.13 14.45 -6.18
N PRO A 143 6.59 13.32 -6.74
CA PRO A 143 6.71 12.00 -6.11
C PRO A 143 7.93 11.92 -5.18
N GLN A 144 7.87 11.03 -4.19
CA GLN A 144 9.02 10.63 -3.38
C GLN A 144 8.99 9.12 -3.13
N LEU A 145 10.15 8.48 -3.11
CA LEU A 145 10.32 7.10 -2.66
C LEU A 145 11.43 7.05 -1.62
N PHE A 146 11.11 6.63 -0.41
CA PHE A 146 12.09 6.58 0.67
C PHE A 146 12.06 5.25 1.40
N PHE A 147 13.16 4.98 2.09
CA PHE A 147 13.41 3.73 2.79
C PHE A 147 13.69 4.03 4.24
N ILE A 148 12.99 3.34 5.12
CA ILE A 148 13.16 3.49 6.56
C ILE A 148 13.47 2.14 7.20
N LYS A 149 14.28 2.16 8.25
CA LYS A 149 14.38 1.08 9.22
C LYS A 149 13.26 1.30 10.22
N ARG A 150 12.38 0.32 10.39
CA ARG A 150 11.28 0.37 11.37
C ARG A 150 11.43 -0.75 12.37
N ARG A 151 11.40 -0.44 13.66
CA ARG A 151 11.39 -1.43 14.74
C ARG A 151 10.00 -1.50 15.37
N TYR A 152 9.56 -2.73 15.65
CA TYR A 152 8.34 -2.98 16.40
C TYR A 152 8.70 -3.47 17.80
N SER A 153 8.07 -2.91 18.83
CA SER A 153 8.12 -3.42 20.20
C SER A 153 6.76 -3.99 20.57
N VAL A 154 6.76 -5.05 21.36
CA VAL A 154 5.54 -5.55 21.98
C VAL A 154 5.42 -5.02 23.40
N ASP A 155 4.27 -4.43 23.72
CA ASP A 155 3.92 -4.13 25.10
C ASP A 155 3.47 -5.43 25.80
N THR A 156 4.30 -5.94 26.69
CA THR A 156 4.01 -7.16 27.47
C THR A 156 3.18 -6.89 28.73
N THR A 157 2.79 -5.64 29.00
CA THR A 157 2.12 -5.29 30.27
C THR A 157 0.63 -5.66 30.32
N GLY A 158 0.03 -6.11 29.21
CA GLY A 158 -1.37 -6.54 29.13
C GLY A 158 -1.52 -8.04 28.82
N SER A 159 -2.48 -8.71 29.48
CA SER A 159 -2.81 -10.15 29.28
C SER A 159 -3.49 -10.50 27.95
N ARG A 160 -3.49 -9.59 26.97
CA ARG A 160 -4.06 -9.80 25.62
C ARG A 160 -2.93 -9.76 24.61
N ARG A 161 -2.99 -10.64 23.60
CA ARG A 161 -2.06 -10.68 22.45
C ARG A 161 -1.77 -9.25 22.00
N SER A 162 -0.56 -8.80 22.26
CA SER A 162 -0.13 -7.43 22.02
C SER A 162 0.14 -7.26 20.53
N ILE A 163 -0.52 -6.26 19.95
CA ILE A 163 -0.19 -5.80 18.61
C ILE A 163 1.14 -5.05 18.72
N GLY A 164 2.11 -5.40 17.89
CA GLY A 164 3.39 -4.71 17.84
C GLY A 164 3.17 -3.21 17.58
N LYS A 165 3.76 -2.37 18.43
CA LYS A 165 3.77 -0.91 18.27
C LYS A 165 5.07 -0.50 17.60
N ILE A 166 5.02 0.46 16.69
CA ILE A 166 6.24 1.09 16.15
C ILE A 166 6.98 1.76 17.32
N SER A 167 8.18 1.26 17.61
CA SER A 167 9.03 1.78 18.68
C SER A 167 10.05 2.78 18.17
N ASP A 168 10.56 2.55 16.97
CA ASP A 168 11.60 3.39 16.36
C ASP A 168 11.50 3.38 14.83
N GLU A 169 11.88 4.51 14.23
CA GLU A 169 11.96 4.69 12.79
C GLU A 169 13.13 5.59 12.41
N GLU A 170 13.90 5.16 11.43
CA GLU A 170 15.07 5.89 10.94
C GLU A 170 15.12 5.88 9.42
N VAL A 171 15.34 7.04 8.79
CA VAL A 171 15.47 7.16 7.34
C VAL A 171 16.84 6.66 6.88
N ILE A 172 16.81 5.70 5.98
CA ILE A 172 17.98 5.12 5.34
C ILE A 172 18.35 5.94 4.11
N SER A 173 17.37 6.20 3.25
CA SER A 173 17.55 6.91 1.98
C SER A 173 16.24 7.54 1.52
N VAL A 174 16.35 8.62 0.74
CA VAL A 174 15.22 9.29 0.10
C VAL A 174 15.56 9.58 -1.36
N LEU A 175 14.63 9.22 -2.25
CA LEU A 175 14.65 9.52 -3.67
C LEU A 175 13.59 10.59 -3.94
N TYR A 176 14.03 11.83 -4.16
CA TYR A 176 13.17 13.00 -4.33
C TYR A 176 12.86 13.27 -5.80
N GLY A 177 11.58 13.50 -6.10
CA GLY A 177 11.13 13.92 -7.43
C GLY A 177 11.34 12.84 -8.50
N SER A 178 11.01 13.19 -9.74
CA SER A 178 11.14 12.30 -10.89
C SER A 178 12.59 11.84 -11.08
N GLU A 179 13.54 12.78 -11.12
CA GLU A 179 14.96 12.49 -11.35
C GLU A 179 15.55 11.54 -10.29
N GLY A 180 15.24 11.77 -9.01
CA GLY A 180 15.73 10.92 -7.93
C GLY A 180 15.19 9.50 -8.00
N ILE A 181 13.93 9.35 -8.40
CA ILE A 181 13.29 8.04 -8.56
C ILE A 181 13.79 7.32 -9.81
N GLU A 182 13.85 8.00 -10.95
CA GLU A 182 14.28 7.43 -12.23
C GLU A 182 15.72 6.90 -12.17
N ASN A 183 16.61 7.64 -11.50
CA ASN A 183 18.00 7.22 -11.30
C ASN A 183 18.21 6.36 -10.04
N GLY A 184 17.15 6.16 -9.24
CA GLY A 184 17.20 5.57 -7.91
C GLY A 184 17.60 4.10 -7.88
N ILE A 185 17.46 3.38 -9.00
CA ILE A 185 17.81 1.95 -9.10
C ILE A 185 19.27 1.66 -8.74
N ASN A 186 20.17 2.59 -9.05
CA ASN A 186 21.59 2.50 -8.74
C ASN A 186 21.89 2.66 -7.23
N SER A 187 20.90 3.09 -6.44
CA SER A 187 21.03 3.27 -5.00
C SER A 187 20.56 2.05 -4.20
N VAL A 188 19.93 1.05 -4.83
CA VAL A 188 19.32 -0.09 -4.12
C VAL A 188 20.35 -0.86 -3.30
N ASP A 189 21.50 -1.19 -3.87
CA ASP A 189 22.49 -2.02 -3.18
C ASP A 189 23.04 -1.28 -1.94
N ARG A 190 23.29 0.03 -2.06
CA ARG A 190 23.66 0.91 -0.94
C ARG A 190 22.57 1.01 0.13
N ILE A 191 21.29 1.00 -0.24
CA ILE A 191 20.17 1.00 0.72
C ILE A 191 20.19 -0.29 1.55
N ILE A 192 20.41 -1.44 0.90
CA ILE A 192 20.49 -2.74 1.57
C ILE A 192 21.70 -2.80 2.49
N GLU A 193 22.89 -2.40 2.00
CA GLU A 193 24.12 -2.36 2.80
C GLU A 193 23.95 -1.48 4.04
N LYS A 194 23.37 -0.28 3.88
CA LYS A 194 23.10 0.61 5.01
C LYS A 194 22.11 -0.01 5.99
N PHE A 195 21.05 -0.67 5.52
CA PHE A 195 20.09 -1.36 6.40
C PHE A 195 20.77 -2.45 7.24
N GLN A 196 21.65 -3.26 6.64
CA GLN A 196 22.36 -4.34 7.33
C GLN A 196 23.40 -3.87 8.34
N SER A 197 23.80 -2.60 8.29
CA SER A 197 24.76 -2.02 9.26
C SER A 197 24.15 -1.64 10.62
N TYR A 198 22.82 -1.75 10.76
CA TYR A 198 22.06 -1.42 11.98
C TYR A 198 21.77 -2.63 12.87
#